data_AF-A0A9E0IRI6-F1
#
_entry.id   AF-A0A9E0IRI6-F1
#
_cell.length_a   1.000
_cell.length_b   1.000
_cell.length_c   1.000
_cell.angle_alpha   90.00
_cell.angle_beta   90.00
_cell.angle_gamma   90.00
#
_symmetry.space_group_name_H-M   'P 1'
#
loop_
_entity.id
_entity.type
_entity.pdbx_description
1 polymer ?
#
loop_
_entity_poly.entity_id
_entity_poly.type
_entity_poly.pdbx_seq_one_letter_code
_entity_poly.pdbx_strand_id
1 'polypeptide(L)'
;MDRLALARGLFVSGSMLVGSALLGCGGPRQADAPAGCPRSECGGNSPTLSPHGLHELNLDGVASAGGYTYRGTVDATGASWQLAVRDGVVSAARAGQTRHDLTGLTMLVDGPGGGARIDFAAPPQAMAYWTGASAPAQGYALRWNGDAAACGTAVIFEGQRLDGEARTVSDASDRWINLGCAGTAVAKLHLSGHSQASQHATGVTRSSADGQAFLKMMSGDYCGTGQAFTVAGAPISYRTGDGALATQGGLGASEARWSAAGAVCLDTPRVVDRATVAASCSIPACSEVGVDVLAGAHLTSGR
;
A
#
# COMPACT_ATOMS: atom_id res chain seq x y z
N MET A 1 -22.86 -29.22 -65.83
CA MET A 1 -23.86 -28.15 -65.64
C MET A 1 -23.24 -27.19 -64.63
N ASP A 2 -22.36 -26.32 -65.10
CA ASP A 2 -22.67 -24.94 -65.56
C ASP A 2 -22.84 -23.99 -64.37
N ARG A 3 -22.39 -22.73 -64.33
CA ARG A 3 -21.44 -21.87 -65.06
C ARG A 3 -21.71 -20.45 -64.48
N LEU A 4 -20.69 -19.58 -64.38
CA LEU A 4 -20.77 -18.08 -64.29
C LEU A 4 -21.41 -17.45 -63.02
N ALA A 5 -21.17 -16.20 -62.59
CA ALA A 5 -20.31 -15.04 -62.89
C ALA A 5 -20.40 -14.07 -61.68
N LEU A 6 -19.37 -13.36 -61.18
CA LEU A 6 -18.72 -12.12 -61.65
C LEU A 6 -19.58 -10.82 -61.58
N ALA A 7 -19.21 -9.87 -60.70
CA ALA A 7 -19.23 -8.37 -60.84
C ALA A 7 -19.25 -7.71 -59.43
N ARG A 8 -18.28 -6.90 -58.97
CA ARG A 8 -17.73 -5.57 -59.36
C ARG A 8 -18.34 -4.38 -58.58
N GLY A 9 -17.45 -3.56 -58.01
CA GLY A 9 -17.64 -2.14 -57.65
C GLY A 9 -17.84 -1.86 -56.15
N LEU A 10 -17.32 -0.79 -55.53
CA LEU A 10 -16.56 0.38 -55.98
C LEU A 10 -15.92 1.03 -54.73
N PHE A 11 -14.71 1.57 -54.85
CA PHE A 11 -14.04 2.43 -53.87
C PHE A 11 -14.64 3.84 -53.86
N VAL A 12 -14.78 4.47 -52.69
CA VAL A 12 -14.71 5.95 -52.55
C VAL A 12 -13.94 6.31 -51.28
N SER A 13 -12.82 7.00 -51.48
CA SER A 13 -12.03 7.68 -50.47
C SER A 13 -12.73 8.96 -49.99
N GLY A 14 -12.66 9.23 -48.69
CA GLY A 14 -13.02 10.51 -48.10
C GLY A 14 -11.95 10.97 -47.13
N SER A 15 -10.99 11.75 -47.63
CA SER A 15 -10.08 12.55 -46.80
C SER A 15 -10.83 13.76 -46.25
N MET A 16 -10.92 13.89 -44.93
CA MET A 16 -11.29 15.16 -44.30
C MET A 16 -10.06 15.80 -43.68
N LEU A 17 -9.64 16.90 -44.30
CA LEU A 17 -8.82 17.95 -43.72
C LEU A 17 -9.69 18.79 -42.79
N VAL A 18 -9.32 18.83 -41.51
CA VAL A 18 -9.69 19.90 -40.56
C VAL A 18 -8.37 20.19 -39.83
N GLY A 19 -7.70 21.31 -40.06
CA GLY A 19 -8.21 22.66 -39.87
C GLY A 19 -7.69 23.15 -38.54
N SER A 20 -6.39 23.49 -38.48
CA SER A 20 -5.75 24.09 -37.31
C SER A 20 -6.36 25.46 -37.04
N ALA A 21 -7.06 25.61 -35.91
CA ALA A 21 -7.40 26.89 -35.33
C ALA A 21 -6.77 26.98 -33.94
N LEU A 22 -5.68 27.75 -33.86
CA LEU A 22 -5.14 28.29 -32.61
C LEU A 22 -6.10 29.37 -32.13
N LEU A 23 -6.78 29.14 -31.01
CA LEU A 23 -7.37 30.17 -30.17
C LEU A 23 -7.25 29.71 -28.72
N GLY A 24 -6.26 30.28 -28.04
CA GLY A 24 -6.11 30.16 -26.60
C GLY A 24 -7.22 30.94 -25.90
N CYS A 25 -7.96 30.24 -25.05
CA CYS A 25 -8.62 30.79 -23.89
C CYS A 25 -8.29 29.84 -22.74
N GLY A 26 -7.69 30.37 -21.67
CA GLY A 26 -7.43 29.62 -20.45
C GLY A 26 -8.75 29.09 -19.89
N GLY A 27 -8.99 27.79 -20.09
CA GLY A 27 -9.96 27.07 -19.30
C GLY A 27 -9.48 26.99 -17.85
N PRO A 28 -10.40 26.80 -16.87
CA PRO A 28 -9.96 26.38 -15.54
C PRO A 28 -9.05 25.18 -15.72
N ARG A 29 -7.90 25.15 -15.02
CA ARG A 29 -7.05 23.97 -14.96
C ARG A 29 -7.97 22.78 -14.74
N GLN A 30 -8.07 21.88 -15.71
CA GLN A 30 -8.60 20.55 -15.45
C GLN A 30 -7.81 20.06 -14.25
N ALA A 31 -8.47 19.90 -13.11
CA ALA A 31 -7.88 19.22 -11.98
C ALA A 31 -7.38 17.90 -12.57
N ASP A 32 -6.06 17.70 -12.55
CA ASP A 32 -5.43 16.49 -13.05
C ASP A 32 -6.25 15.31 -12.50
N ALA A 33 -6.73 14.43 -13.40
CA ALA A 33 -7.50 13.29 -12.98
C ALA A 33 -6.73 12.58 -11.84
N PRO A 34 -7.36 12.29 -10.69
CA PRO A 34 -6.65 11.68 -9.58
C PRO A 34 -5.94 10.43 -10.07
N ALA A 35 -4.69 10.22 -9.64
CA ALA A 35 -3.95 9.03 -9.98
C ALA A 35 -4.82 7.80 -9.69
N GLY A 36 -5.10 7.04 -10.75
CA GLY A 36 -6.15 6.04 -10.73
C GLY A 36 -5.56 4.70 -10.32
N CYS A 37 -5.87 4.27 -9.11
CA CYS A 37 -5.50 2.94 -8.67
C CYS A 37 -6.53 1.89 -9.13
N PRO A 38 -6.13 0.87 -9.92
CA PRO A 38 -7.04 -0.18 -10.35
C PRO A 38 -7.64 -0.92 -9.14
N ARG A 39 -8.93 -1.25 -9.21
CA ARG A 39 -9.60 -2.06 -8.16
C ARG A 39 -8.91 -3.42 -7.95
N SER A 40 -8.30 -3.99 -8.99
CA SER A 40 -7.53 -5.24 -8.90
C SER A 40 -6.26 -5.13 -8.04
N GLU A 41 -5.72 -3.92 -7.86
CA GLU A 41 -4.44 -3.70 -7.17
C GLU A 41 -4.65 -3.15 -5.75
N CYS A 42 -5.48 -2.12 -5.59
CA CYS A 42 -5.75 -1.50 -4.28
C CYS A 42 -7.21 -1.59 -3.82
N GLY A 43 -8.09 -2.17 -4.62
CA GLY A 43 -9.52 -2.28 -4.30
C GLY A 43 -9.84 -3.43 -3.35
N GLY A 44 -8.85 -4.18 -2.88
CA GLY A 44 -9.00 -5.15 -1.79
C GLY A 44 -8.45 -4.58 -0.49
N ASN A 45 -9.16 -4.74 0.61
CA ASN A 45 -8.67 -4.49 1.97
C ASN A 45 -7.60 -5.53 2.41
N SER A 46 -7.09 -5.40 3.64
CA SER A 46 -6.29 -6.46 4.27
C SER A 46 -6.35 -6.35 5.80
N PRO A 47 -6.98 -7.33 6.50
CA PRO A 47 -7.04 -7.35 7.95
C PRO A 47 -5.71 -7.81 8.58
N THR A 48 -4.68 -8.16 7.80
CA THR A 48 -3.38 -8.61 8.33
C THR A 48 -2.26 -7.65 7.91
N LEU A 49 -1.33 -7.35 8.82
CA LEU A 49 -0.13 -6.58 8.48
C LEU A 49 0.88 -7.46 7.74
N SER A 50 1.02 -8.71 8.17
CA SER A 50 1.93 -9.70 7.61
C SER A 50 1.39 -11.12 7.83
N PRO A 51 1.60 -12.06 6.89
CA PRO A 51 1.20 -13.46 7.05
C PRO A 51 1.94 -14.19 8.18
N HIS A 52 3.12 -13.73 8.60
CA HIS A 52 3.96 -14.40 9.60
C HIS A 52 4.09 -13.65 10.92
N GLY A 53 3.31 -12.59 11.14
CA GLY A 53 3.45 -11.73 12.32
C GLY A 53 4.71 -10.84 12.34
N LEU A 54 5.65 -11.06 11.41
CA LEU A 54 6.77 -10.15 11.18
C LEU A 54 6.39 -9.11 10.13
N HIS A 55 6.22 -7.87 10.57
CA HIS A 55 6.04 -6.72 9.71
C HIS A 55 7.00 -5.56 10.03
N GLU A 56 7.75 -5.64 11.13
CA GLU A 56 8.78 -4.66 11.49
C GLU A 56 10.02 -5.32 12.11
N LEU A 57 11.19 -4.71 11.88
CA LEU A 57 12.48 -5.08 12.47
C LEU A 57 13.26 -3.82 12.82
N ASN A 58 14.07 -3.87 13.87
CA ASN A 58 15.09 -2.86 14.12
C ASN A 58 16.46 -3.39 13.68
N LEU A 59 17.13 -2.66 12.80
CA LEU A 59 18.42 -3.06 12.20
C LEU A 59 19.60 -3.06 13.18
N ASP A 60 19.42 -2.58 14.42
CA ASP A 60 20.40 -2.65 15.50
C ASP A 60 20.12 -3.80 16.48
N GLY A 61 19.12 -4.64 16.18
CA GLY A 61 18.79 -5.82 16.98
C GLY A 61 17.93 -5.53 18.21
N VAL A 62 17.20 -4.40 18.22
CA VAL A 62 16.14 -4.17 19.22
C VAL A 62 14.92 -5.04 18.86
N ALA A 63 14.34 -5.71 19.85
CA ALA A 63 13.16 -6.53 19.64
C ALA A 63 11.93 -5.68 19.26
N SER A 64 11.18 -6.13 18.26
CA SER A 64 9.88 -5.55 17.89
C SER A 64 8.78 -5.88 18.91
N ALA A 65 7.61 -5.26 18.78
CA ALA A 65 6.46 -5.58 19.63
C ALA A 65 6.02 -7.05 19.48
N GLY A 66 6.20 -7.64 18.29
CA GLY A 66 5.98 -9.06 18.03
C GLY A 66 7.10 -9.98 18.53
N GLY A 67 8.11 -9.47 19.22
CA GLY A 67 9.23 -10.25 19.77
C GLY A 67 10.29 -10.65 18.74
N TYR A 68 10.32 -10.02 17.55
CA TYR A 68 11.31 -10.33 16.53
C TYR A 68 12.56 -9.47 16.67
N THR A 69 13.73 -10.08 16.54
CA THR A 69 15.03 -9.41 16.68
C THR A 69 15.89 -9.68 15.44
N TYR A 70 16.33 -8.63 14.75
CA TYR A 70 17.28 -8.76 13.65
C TYR A 70 18.68 -9.13 14.18
N ARG A 71 19.32 -10.11 13.56
CA ARG A 71 20.65 -10.62 13.96
C ARG A 71 21.75 -10.29 12.96
N GLY A 72 21.37 -9.86 11.76
CA GLY A 72 22.30 -9.51 10.70
C GLY A 72 21.86 -10.02 9.34
N THR A 73 22.61 -9.66 8.32
CA THR A 73 22.46 -10.17 6.96
C THR A 73 23.74 -10.88 6.57
N VAL A 74 23.63 -12.06 5.96
CA VAL A 74 24.79 -12.86 5.52
C VAL A 74 24.65 -13.30 4.08
N ASP A 75 25.77 -13.55 3.40
CA ASP A 75 25.78 -14.26 2.11
C ASP A 75 25.91 -15.78 2.30
N ALA A 76 25.93 -16.53 1.19
CA ALA A 76 26.05 -17.99 1.18
C ALA A 76 27.34 -18.53 1.85
N THR A 77 28.38 -17.70 2.00
CA THR A 77 29.62 -18.07 2.70
C THR A 77 29.54 -17.83 4.21
N GLY A 78 28.43 -17.28 4.69
CA GLY A 78 28.23 -16.88 6.08
C GLY A 78 28.82 -15.51 6.42
N ALA A 79 29.33 -14.78 5.42
CA ALA A 79 29.96 -13.50 5.68
C ALA A 79 28.93 -12.38 5.84
N SER A 80 29.16 -11.52 6.82
CA SER A 80 28.21 -10.48 7.23
C SER A 80 28.20 -9.27 6.30
N TRP A 81 26.98 -8.76 6.07
CA TRP A 81 26.67 -7.54 5.34
C TRP A 81 25.85 -6.62 6.23
N GLN A 82 26.15 -5.32 6.21
CA GLN A 82 25.36 -4.31 6.90
C GLN A 82 24.19 -3.90 6.01
N LEU A 83 22.96 -4.20 6.43
CA LEU A 83 21.76 -3.77 5.74
C LEU A 83 21.44 -2.30 6.07
N ALA A 84 20.99 -1.55 5.08
CA ALA A 84 20.47 -0.20 5.23
C ALA A 84 19.23 -0.02 4.34
N VAL A 85 18.26 0.73 4.85
CA VAL A 85 17.06 1.13 4.10
C VAL A 85 16.97 2.66 4.17
N ARG A 86 16.86 3.29 3.01
CA ARG A 86 16.85 4.75 2.85
C ARG A 86 15.88 5.10 1.74
N ASP A 87 14.91 5.95 2.02
CA ASP A 87 13.89 6.41 1.09
C ASP A 87 13.17 5.23 0.38
N GLY A 88 12.95 4.12 1.10
CA GLY A 88 12.36 2.90 0.55
C GLY A 88 13.28 2.08 -0.38
N VAL A 89 14.58 2.41 -0.43
CA VAL A 89 15.61 1.67 -1.18
C VAL A 89 16.45 0.85 -0.21
N VAL A 90 16.54 -0.46 -0.45
CA VAL A 90 17.38 -1.35 0.37
C VAL A 90 18.76 -1.46 -0.27
N SER A 91 19.78 -1.41 0.58
CA SER A 91 21.17 -1.67 0.20
C SER A 91 21.86 -2.51 1.26
N ALA A 92 22.93 -3.19 0.84
CA ALA A 92 23.82 -3.91 1.75
C ALA A 92 25.26 -3.49 1.49
N ALA A 93 26.03 -3.28 2.56
CA ALA A 93 27.43 -2.88 2.48
C ALA A 93 28.36 -3.87 3.20
N ARG A 94 29.55 -4.09 2.62
CA ARG A 94 30.63 -4.90 3.18
C ARG A 94 31.97 -4.48 2.60
N ALA A 95 32.97 -4.21 3.44
CA ALA A 95 34.35 -3.94 3.03
C ALA A 95 34.49 -2.90 1.88
N GLY A 96 33.73 -1.80 1.96
CA GLY A 96 33.73 -0.73 0.96
C GLY A 96 32.89 -1.02 -0.30
N GLN A 97 32.27 -2.19 -0.40
CA GLN A 97 31.32 -2.53 -1.45
C GLN A 97 29.89 -2.24 -0.99
N THR A 98 29.08 -1.67 -1.87
CA THR A 98 27.64 -1.47 -1.68
C THR A 98 26.89 -2.12 -2.83
N ARG A 99 25.81 -2.84 -2.53
CA ARG A 99 24.93 -3.49 -3.52
C ARG A 99 23.47 -3.18 -3.22
N HIS A 100 22.69 -2.98 -4.29
CA HIS A 100 21.23 -2.83 -4.25
C HIS A 100 20.50 -4.09 -4.72
N ASP A 101 21.16 -4.91 -5.53
CA ASP A 101 20.70 -6.28 -5.78
C ASP A 101 21.14 -7.16 -4.60
N LEU A 102 20.18 -7.58 -3.80
CA LEU A 102 20.41 -8.37 -2.58
C LEU A 102 20.30 -9.88 -2.82
N THR A 103 20.14 -10.33 -4.08
CA THR A 103 20.00 -11.75 -4.42
C THR A 103 21.10 -12.61 -3.78
N GLY A 104 20.68 -13.67 -3.09
CA GLY A 104 21.59 -14.59 -2.39
C GLY A 104 22.08 -14.10 -1.01
N LEU A 105 21.60 -12.95 -0.53
CA LEU A 105 21.71 -12.59 0.89
C LEU A 105 20.54 -13.17 1.69
N THR A 106 20.78 -13.44 2.97
CA THR A 106 19.79 -13.90 3.95
C THR A 106 19.78 -12.95 5.14
N MET A 107 18.62 -12.43 5.51
CA MET A 107 18.41 -11.81 6.82
C MET A 107 18.18 -12.90 7.86
N LEU A 108 18.88 -12.78 8.99
CA LEU A 108 18.74 -13.65 10.15
C LEU A 108 17.91 -12.91 11.19
N VAL A 109 16.83 -13.55 11.64
CA VAL A 109 15.87 -12.96 12.58
C VAL A 109 15.56 -13.98 13.67
N ASP A 110 15.65 -13.60 14.94
CA ASP A 110 15.12 -14.41 16.04
C ASP A 110 13.66 -14.01 16.29
N GLY A 111 12.80 -14.95 16.69
CA GLY A 111 11.39 -14.67 16.98
C GLY A 111 10.72 -15.69 17.89
N PRO A 112 9.43 -15.49 18.24
CA PRO A 112 8.70 -16.31 19.21
C PRO A 112 8.58 -17.80 18.85
N GLY A 113 8.61 -18.12 17.55
CA GLY A 113 8.58 -19.49 17.02
C GLY A 113 9.96 -20.07 16.72
N GLY A 114 11.04 -19.44 17.18
CA GLY A 114 12.43 -19.74 16.80
C GLY A 114 12.98 -18.76 15.76
N GLY A 115 14.18 -19.05 15.27
CA GLY A 115 14.84 -18.23 14.24
C GLY A 115 14.17 -18.36 12.87
N ALA A 116 14.10 -17.25 12.14
CA ALA A 116 13.71 -17.15 10.75
C ALA A 116 14.91 -16.73 9.88
N ARG A 117 14.97 -17.34 8.70
CA ARG A 117 15.87 -16.97 7.60
C ARG A 117 15.04 -16.39 6.48
N ILE A 118 15.31 -15.14 6.11
CA ILE A 118 14.59 -14.45 5.06
C ILE A 118 15.55 -14.22 3.89
N ASP A 119 15.41 -15.03 2.84
CA ASP A 119 16.31 -14.99 1.69
C ASP A 119 15.80 -14.02 0.64
N PHE A 120 16.70 -13.19 0.11
CA PHE A 120 16.46 -12.41 -1.11
C PHE A 120 16.67 -13.31 -2.31
N ALA A 121 15.58 -13.78 -2.92
CA ALA A 121 15.60 -14.87 -3.89
C ALA A 121 15.74 -14.44 -5.35
N ALA A 122 15.48 -13.17 -5.66
CA ALA A 122 15.59 -12.62 -7.00
C ALA A 122 15.97 -11.13 -6.95
N PRO A 123 16.45 -10.57 -8.08
CA PRO A 123 16.73 -9.14 -8.18
C PRO A 123 15.48 -8.29 -7.85
N PRO A 124 15.67 -7.06 -7.36
CA PRO A 124 14.55 -6.18 -7.02
C PRO A 124 13.68 -5.90 -8.26
N GLN A 125 12.37 -5.91 -8.05
CA GLN A 125 11.35 -5.61 -9.03
C GLN A 125 10.79 -4.21 -8.77
N ALA A 126 10.48 -3.47 -9.85
CA ALA A 126 9.79 -2.19 -9.72
C ALA A 126 8.32 -2.42 -9.34
N MET A 127 7.85 -1.74 -8.30
CA MET A 127 6.45 -1.69 -7.90
C MET A 127 5.93 -0.26 -8.03
N ALA A 128 4.87 -0.06 -8.81
CA ALA A 128 4.31 1.27 -9.01
C ALA A 128 3.64 1.79 -7.73
N TYR A 129 3.89 3.06 -7.41
CA TYR A 129 3.06 3.77 -6.45
C TYR A 129 1.71 4.11 -7.08
N TRP A 130 0.64 3.96 -6.32
CA TRP A 130 -0.72 4.23 -6.78
C TRP A 130 -1.02 5.71 -6.98
N THR A 131 -0.19 6.56 -6.39
CA THR A 131 -0.22 8.02 -6.58
C THR A 131 0.39 8.44 -7.93
N GLY A 132 0.94 7.50 -8.72
CA GLY A 132 1.58 7.80 -10.00
C GLY A 132 2.98 8.42 -9.87
N ALA A 133 3.70 8.16 -8.78
CA ALA A 133 5.08 8.60 -8.61
C ALA A 133 5.97 8.12 -9.77
N SER A 134 6.91 8.96 -10.21
CA SER A 134 7.79 8.67 -11.34
C SER A 134 8.84 7.60 -11.02
N ALA A 135 9.30 7.53 -9.78
CA ALA A 135 10.18 6.48 -9.29
C ALA A 135 9.37 5.37 -8.63
N PRO A 136 9.51 4.10 -9.07
CA PRO A 136 8.81 2.98 -8.44
C PRO A 136 9.43 2.62 -7.08
N ALA A 137 8.63 2.01 -6.21
CA ALA A 137 9.13 1.32 -5.02
C ALA A 137 9.93 0.07 -5.41
N GLN A 138 10.83 -0.37 -4.54
CA GLN A 138 11.56 -1.63 -4.72
C GLN A 138 10.81 -2.79 -4.05
N GLY A 139 10.42 -3.76 -4.87
CA GLY A 139 9.87 -5.05 -4.43
C GLY A 139 10.94 -6.13 -4.44
N TYR A 140 10.96 -6.98 -3.41
CA TYR A 140 11.91 -8.08 -3.26
C TYR A 140 11.19 -9.41 -3.21
N ALA A 141 11.69 -10.39 -3.97
CA ALA A 141 11.23 -11.76 -3.83
C ALA A 141 11.83 -12.37 -2.56
N LEU A 142 11.03 -12.52 -1.51
CA LEU A 142 11.48 -13.01 -0.21
C LEU A 142 11.02 -14.44 0.03
N ARG A 143 11.94 -15.28 0.52
CA ARG A 143 11.64 -16.67 0.92
C ARG A 143 11.85 -16.80 2.42
N TRP A 144 10.88 -17.42 3.09
CA TRP A 144 10.90 -17.60 4.54
C TRP A 144 11.29 -19.03 4.87
N ASN A 145 12.45 -19.23 5.49
CA ASN A 145 12.99 -20.56 5.80
C ASN A 145 12.99 -21.49 4.56
N GLY A 146 13.27 -20.94 3.37
CA GLY A 146 13.23 -21.65 2.09
C GLY A 146 11.85 -21.71 1.40
N ASP A 147 10.76 -21.38 2.09
CA ASP A 147 9.42 -21.33 1.52
C ASP A 147 9.21 -20.06 0.69
N ALA A 148 8.93 -20.24 -0.60
CA ALA A 148 8.65 -19.16 -1.54
C ALA A 148 7.19 -18.68 -1.52
N ALA A 149 6.26 -19.49 -0.99
CA ALA A 149 4.84 -19.18 -0.97
C ALA A 149 4.46 -18.12 0.09
N ALA A 150 5.38 -17.82 1.01
CA ALA A 150 5.14 -16.93 2.15
C ALA A 150 4.74 -15.50 1.75
N CYS A 151 5.33 -14.93 0.69
CA CYS A 151 5.26 -13.50 0.45
C CYS A 151 5.24 -13.08 -1.03
N GLY A 152 5.72 -13.94 -1.95
CA GLY A 152 5.89 -13.57 -3.36
C GLY A 152 6.86 -12.40 -3.50
N THR A 153 6.31 -11.18 -3.56
CA THR A 153 7.06 -9.92 -3.58
C THR A 153 6.73 -9.09 -2.33
N ALA A 154 7.75 -8.51 -1.69
CA ALA A 154 7.61 -7.64 -0.52
C ALA A 154 8.23 -6.27 -0.76
N VAL A 155 7.62 -5.22 -0.21
CA VAL A 155 8.28 -3.92 -0.05
C VAL A 155 8.96 -3.84 1.32
N ILE A 156 10.13 -3.21 1.37
CA ILE A 156 10.86 -2.93 2.60
C ILE A 156 11.12 -1.43 2.67
N PHE A 157 10.73 -0.79 3.77
CA PHE A 157 10.85 0.67 3.92
C PHE A 157 11.00 1.06 5.39
N GLU A 158 11.56 2.25 5.65
CA GLU A 158 11.94 2.71 6.98
C GLU A 158 11.04 3.82 7.55
N GLY A 159 11.37 4.26 8.77
CA GLY A 159 10.94 5.54 9.33
C GLY A 159 9.73 5.47 10.26
N GLN A 160 8.99 4.37 10.28
CA GLN A 160 7.82 4.23 11.15
C GLN A 160 7.78 2.86 11.83
N ARG A 161 7.15 2.82 13.01
CA ARG A 161 6.77 1.58 13.67
C ARG A 161 5.32 1.26 13.41
N LEU A 162 5.04 -0.02 13.22
CA LEU A 162 3.70 -0.54 12.98
C LEU A 162 3.38 -1.57 14.06
N ASP A 163 2.27 -1.37 14.77
CA ASP A 163 1.76 -2.35 15.72
C ASP A 163 0.72 -3.24 15.02
N GLY A 164 0.93 -4.56 15.05
CA GLY A 164 0.03 -5.51 14.39
C GLY A 164 -1.24 -5.82 15.17
N GLU A 165 -1.24 -5.65 16.48
CA GLU A 165 -2.40 -5.89 17.34
C GLU A 165 -3.24 -4.62 17.43
N ALA A 166 -2.65 -3.51 17.88
CA ALA A 166 -3.32 -2.22 18.03
C ALA A 166 -3.58 -1.50 16.70
N ARG A 167 -2.94 -1.97 15.61
CA ARG A 167 -3.00 -1.34 14.29
C ARG A 167 -2.54 0.11 14.32
N THR A 168 -1.50 0.40 15.10
CA THR A 168 -1.00 1.77 15.26
C THR A 168 0.20 2.07 14.39
N VAL A 169 0.32 3.33 13.96
CA VAL A 169 1.47 3.90 13.26
C VAL A 169 2.11 4.93 14.19
N SER A 170 3.42 4.86 14.36
CA SER A 170 4.17 5.87 15.09
C SER A 170 5.48 6.19 14.38
N ASP A 171 5.90 7.45 14.46
CA ASP A 171 7.17 7.89 13.88
C ASP A 171 8.35 7.20 14.57
N ALA A 172 9.39 6.92 13.79
CA ALA A 172 10.55 6.18 14.24
C ALA A 172 11.83 6.65 13.54
N SER A 173 12.97 6.15 14.01
CA SER A 173 14.23 6.30 13.27
C SER A 173 14.24 5.44 12.01
N ASP A 174 15.14 5.77 11.07
CA ASP A 174 15.50 4.95 9.90
C ASP A 174 16.01 3.53 10.22
N ARG A 175 16.33 3.25 11.49
CA ARG A 175 16.73 1.91 11.96
C ARG A 175 15.56 0.95 12.10
N TRP A 176 14.34 1.46 12.22
CA TRP A 176 13.12 0.64 12.17
C TRP A 176 12.69 0.51 10.71
N ILE A 177 12.66 -0.73 10.25
CA ILE A 177 12.21 -1.09 8.91
C ILE A 177 10.93 -1.88 9.00
N ASN A 178 10.10 -1.75 7.98
CA ASN A 178 8.87 -2.49 7.80
C ASN A 178 9.00 -3.41 6.61
N LEU A 179 8.31 -4.54 6.66
CA LEU A 179 8.31 -5.56 5.62
C LEU A 179 6.86 -5.92 5.31
N GLY A 180 6.40 -5.54 4.12
CA GLY A 180 5.04 -5.74 3.68
C GLY A 180 4.98 -6.64 2.45
N CYS A 181 4.41 -7.84 2.58
CA CYS A 181 4.09 -8.68 1.43
C CYS A 181 3.05 -8.00 0.55
N ALA A 182 3.15 -8.18 -0.77
CA ALA A 182 2.19 -7.65 -1.72
C ALA A 182 0.76 -8.06 -1.30
N GLY A 183 -0.13 -7.07 -1.25
CA GLY A 183 -1.52 -7.27 -0.82
C GLY A 183 -1.78 -7.09 0.68
N THR A 184 -0.77 -7.08 1.56
CA THR A 184 -0.97 -6.80 2.99
C THR A 184 -1.18 -5.32 3.27
N ALA A 185 -1.74 -4.98 4.44
CA ALA A 185 -1.98 -3.59 4.81
C ALA A 185 -0.68 -2.76 4.82
N VAL A 186 0.45 -3.36 5.21
CA VAL A 186 1.78 -2.71 5.26
C VAL A 186 2.27 -2.34 3.87
N ALA A 187 2.18 -3.26 2.91
CA ALA A 187 2.59 -2.97 1.54
C ALA A 187 1.71 -1.88 0.92
N LYS A 188 0.40 -1.97 1.15
CA LYS A 188 -0.57 -0.98 0.66
C LYS A 188 -0.35 0.40 1.27
N LEU A 189 0.04 0.48 2.55
CA LEU A 189 0.39 1.74 3.21
C LEU A 189 1.54 2.43 2.47
N HIS A 190 2.59 1.69 2.12
CA HIS A 190 3.71 2.23 1.38
C HIS A 190 3.36 2.59 -0.07
N LEU A 191 2.78 1.65 -0.82
CA LEU A 191 2.46 1.83 -2.25
C LEU A 191 1.39 2.89 -2.51
N SER A 192 0.54 3.19 -1.51
CA SER A 192 -0.42 4.30 -1.58
C SER A 192 0.17 5.67 -1.24
N GLY A 193 1.45 5.76 -0.88
CA GLY A 193 2.07 7.02 -0.46
C GLY A 193 1.79 7.43 0.99
N HIS A 194 1.25 6.53 1.83
CA HIS A 194 0.88 6.82 3.22
C HIS A 194 1.92 6.35 4.25
N SER A 195 3.10 5.92 3.80
CA SER A 195 4.25 5.69 4.67
C SER A 195 5.16 6.93 4.72
N GLN A 196 5.97 7.07 5.75
CA GLN A 196 6.99 8.13 5.79
C GLN A 196 8.00 8.00 4.64
N ALA A 197 8.54 6.80 4.42
CA ALA A 197 9.51 6.55 3.34
C ALA A 197 8.97 6.86 1.93
N SER A 198 7.68 6.65 1.70
CA SER A 198 7.09 6.92 0.38
C SER A 198 7.05 8.40 0.01
N GLN A 199 7.13 9.31 0.99
CA GLN A 199 7.04 10.76 0.74
C GLN A 199 8.18 11.25 -0.17
N HIS A 200 9.36 10.65 -0.07
CA HIS A 200 10.49 10.96 -0.94
C HIS A 200 10.16 10.69 -2.41
N ALA A 201 9.54 9.53 -2.70
CA ALA A 201 9.21 9.12 -4.06
C ALA A 201 7.96 9.82 -4.60
N THR A 202 6.94 10.04 -3.77
CA THR A 202 5.67 10.64 -4.20
C THR A 202 5.68 12.16 -4.22
N GLY A 203 6.58 12.80 -3.47
CA GLY A 203 6.57 14.25 -3.25
C GLY A 203 5.39 14.74 -2.41
N VAL A 204 4.57 13.82 -1.86
CA VAL A 204 3.41 14.14 -1.04
C VAL A 204 3.76 13.91 0.42
N THR A 205 3.84 14.99 1.20
CA THR A 205 4.02 14.90 2.65
C THR A 205 2.75 14.38 3.31
N ARG A 206 2.90 13.36 4.16
CA ARG A 206 1.80 12.78 4.94
C ARG A 206 2.21 12.69 6.42
N SER A 207 1.27 12.98 7.31
CA SER A 207 1.49 12.82 8.74
C SER A 207 1.38 11.34 9.14
N SER A 208 1.91 10.99 10.31
CA SER A 208 1.62 9.68 10.92
C SER A 208 0.13 9.47 11.15
N ALA A 209 -0.64 10.54 11.36
CA ALA A 209 -2.11 10.48 11.43
C ALA A 209 -2.76 10.06 10.09
N ASP A 210 -2.24 10.51 8.94
CA ASP A 210 -2.69 10.06 7.62
C ASP A 210 -2.40 8.56 7.43
N GLY A 211 -1.18 8.14 7.77
CA GLY A 211 -0.78 6.73 7.72
C GLY A 211 -1.64 5.85 8.64
N GLN A 212 -1.92 6.35 9.85
CA GLN A 212 -2.77 5.70 10.84
C GLN A 212 -4.20 5.53 10.34
N ALA A 213 -4.79 6.59 9.76
CA ALA A 213 -6.13 6.54 9.19
C ALA A 213 -6.21 5.54 8.03
N PHE A 214 -5.18 5.51 7.18
CA PHE A 214 -5.09 4.56 6.07
C PHE A 214 -5.00 3.12 6.56
N LEU A 215 -4.16 2.85 7.56
CA LEU A 215 -4.01 1.51 8.12
C LEU A 215 -5.32 1.00 8.74
N LYS A 216 -6.03 1.86 9.49
CA LYS A 216 -7.34 1.52 10.08
C LYS A 216 -8.40 1.29 9.01
N MET A 217 -8.45 2.15 7.99
CA MET A 217 -9.32 1.94 6.82
C MET A 217 -9.03 0.59 6.16
N MET A 218 -7.78 0.31 5.79
CA MET A 218 -7.43 -0.92 5.07
C MET A 218 -7.66 -2.18 5.89
N SER A 219 -7.51 -2.11 7.21
CA SER A 219 -7.77 -3.24 8.12
C SER A 219 -9.23 -3.33 8.59
N GLY A 220 -10.08 -2.36 8.27
CA GLY A 220 -11.47 -2.33 8.74
C GLY A 220 -11.56 -2.17 10.27
N ASP A 221 -10.60 -1.46 10.87
CA ASP A 221 -10.59 -1.12 12.30
C ASP A 221 -11.45 0.13 12.55
N TYR A 222 -12.77 -0.06 12.45
CA TYR A 222 -13.74 1.03 12.61
C TYR A 222 -13.67 1.65 14.02
N CYS A 223 -13.46 0.83 15.04
CA CYS A 223 -13.46 1.28 16.44
C CYS A 223 -12.13 1.90 16.89
N GLY A 224 -11.07 1.75 16.10
CA GLY A 224 -9.75 2.27 16.44
C GLY A 224 -8.98 1.44 17.47
N THR A 225 -9.47 0.26 17.82
CA THR A 225 -8.95 -0.61 18.88
C THR A 225 -8.02 -1.71 18.36
N GLY A 226 -7.82 -1.77 17.04
CA GLY A 226 -7.07 -2.83 16.37
C GLY A 226 -7.93 -4.01 15.91
N GLN A 227 -9.22 -4.05 16.30
CA GLN A 227 -10.16 -5.10 15.88
C GLN A 227 -10.55 -4.92 14.41
N ALA A 228 -10.22 -5.92 13.59
CA ALA A 228 -10.61 -5.94 12.18
C ALA A 228 -12.06 -6.42 12.00
N PHE A 229 -12.92 -5.62 11.39
CA PHE A 229 -14.29 -5.99 10.99
C PHE A 229 -14.36 -6.31 9.49
N THR A 230 -13.33 -7.00 9.00
CA THR A 230 -13.12 -7.21 7.57
C THR A 230 -12.32 -8.48 7.31
N VAL A 231 -12.36 -9.00 6.08
CA VAL A 231 -11.56 -10.16 5.65
C VAL A 231 -10.72 -9.80 4.44
N ALA A 232 -9.58 -10.47 4.23
CA ALA A 232 -8.66 -10.16 3.14
C ALA A 232 -9.35 -10.21 1.76
N GLY A 233 -9.09 -9.18 0.94
CA GLY A 233 -9.63 -9.08 -0.42
C GLY A 233 -11.09 -8.59 -0.52
N ALA A 234 -11.77 -8.29 0.59
CA ALA A 234 -13.08 -7.65 0.52
C ALA A 234 -12.98 -6.31 -0.22
N PRO A 235 -13.90 -6.03 -1.17
CA PRO A 235 -13.84 -4.82 -1.98
C PRO A 235 -13.90 -3.54 -1.15
N ILE A 236 -13.11 -2.56 -1.55
CA ILE A 236 -13.10 -1.20 -1.03
C ILE A 236 -12.80 -0.22 -2.17
N SER A 237 -13.59 0.85 -2.26
CA SER A 237 -13.22 2.08 -2.94
C SER A 237 -12.86 3.13 -1.90
N TYR A 238 -11.88 3.99 -2.16
CA TYR A 238 -11.55 5.07 -1.25
C TYR A 238 -11.02 6.31 -1.98
N ARG A 239 -11.01 7.44 -1.28
CA ARG A 239 -10.30 8.65 -1.68
C ARG A 239 -9.63 9.30 -0.47
N THR A 240 -8.49 9.94 -0.70
CA THR A 240 -7.87 10.83 0.28
C THR A 240 -8.59 12.17 0.34
N GLY A 241 -8.55 12.84 1.50
CA GLY A 241 -9.18 14.15 1.69
C GLY A 241 -8.62 15.25 0.78
N ASP A 242 -7.33 15.15 0.46
CA ASP A 242 -6.62 16.02 -0.50
C ASP A 242 -6.89 15.68 -1.97
N GLY A 243 -7.59 14.57 -2.25
CA GLY A 243 -7.85 14.09 -3.61
C GLY A 243 -6.64 13.51 -4.35
N ALA A 244 -5.45 13.45 -3.72
CA ALA A 244 -4.22 12.97 -4.35
C ALA A 244 -4.29 11.48 -4.75
N LEU A 245 -5.15 10.69 -4.10
CA LEU A 245 -5.37 9.29 -4.42
C LEU A 245 -6.86 8.94 -4.36
N ALA A 246 -7.34 8.25 -5.40
CA ALA A 246 -8.67 7.68 -5.43
C ALA A 246 -8.68 6.32 -6.15
N THR A 247 -9.50 5.40 -5.67
CA THR A 247 -9.78 4.15 -6.40
C THR A 247 -10.55 4.48 -7.68
N GLN A 248 -10.17 3.84 -8.79
CA GLN A 248 -10.91 3.96 -10.05
C GLN A 248 -12.36 3.45 -9.90
N GLY A 249 -13.30 4.08 -10.60
CA GLY A 249 -14.73 3.70 -10.59
C GLY A 249 -15.59 4.40 -9.53
N GLY A 250 -15.00 5.31 -8.73
CA GLY A 250 -15.71 6.10 -7.73
C GLY A 250 -15.93 5.35 -6.41
N LEU A 251 -16.47 6.07 -5.41
CA LEU A 251 -16.70 5.52 -4.07
C LEU A 251 -17.87 4.54 -3.99
N GLY A 252 -18.84 4.66 -4.88
CA GLY A 252 -20.12 3.94 -4.75
C GLY A 252 -20.83 4.28 -3.43
N ALA A 253 -21.41 3.28 -2.75
CA ALA A 253 -22.13 3.51 -1.50
C ALA A 253 -21.16 3.87 -0.37
N SER A 254 -21.47 4.91 0.40
CA SER A 254 -20.66 5.37 1.54
C SER A 254 -20.46 4.23 2.54
N GLU A 255 -19.19 3.93 2.85
CA GLU A 255 -18.83 3.03 3.93
C GLU A 255 -18.55 3.84 5.19
N ALA A 256 -17.50 4.66 5.19
CA ALA A 256 -17.03 5.38 6.38
C ALA A 256 -16.15 6.58 6.03
N ARG A 257 -15.97 7.46 7.01
CA ARG A 257 -14.97 8.54 7.03
C ARG A 257 -13.94 8.23 8.10
N TRP A 258 -12.66 8.39 7.81
CA TRP A 258 -11.59 7.82 8.64
C TRP A 258 -10.67 8.91 9.20
N SER A 259 -10.32 8.75 10.46
CA SER A 259 -9.28 9.49 11.16
C SER A 259 -8.23 8.55 11.72
N ALA A 260 -7.18 9.10 12.33
CA ALA A 260 -6.20 8.32 13.08
C ALA A 260 -6.83 7.51 14.23
N ALA A 261 -7.98 7.94 14.76
CA ALA A 261 -8.67 7.26 15.85
C ALA A 261 -9.62 6.13 15.37
N GLY A 262 -9.79 5.92 14.06
CA GLY A 262 -10.78 4.99 13.51
C GLY A 262 -11.84 5.72 12.67
N ALA A 263 -13.00 5.09 12.51
CA ALA A 263 -14.10 5.67 11.75
C ALA A 263 -14.76 6.80 12.54
N VAL A 264 -14.74 8.00 11.96
CA VAL A 264 -15.44 9.19 12.46
C VAL A 264 -16.96 9.01 12.31
N CYS A 265 -17.36 8.38 11.21
CA CYS A 265 -18.71 7.93 10.96
C CYS A 265 -18.66 6.65 10.13
N LEU A 266 -19.71 5.84 10.22
CA LEU A 266 -19.84 4.56 9.54
C LEU A 266 -21.27 4.42 9.06
N ASP A 267 -21.50 4.12 7.79
CA ASP A 267 -22.82 3.85 7.23
C ASP A 267 -22.99 2.35 6.98
N THR A 268 -22.20 1.80 6.06
CA THR A 268 -22.32 0.40 5.62
C THR A 268 -20.99 -0.33 5.71
N PRO A 269 -20.74 -1.14 6.78
CA PRO A 269 -19.50 -1.91 6.89
C PRO A 269 -19.36 -2.94 5.76
N ARG A 270 -18.12 -3.38 5.51
CA ARG A 270 -17.81 -4.20 4.32
C ARG A 270 -18.44 -5.58 4.35
N VAL A 271 -18.27 -6.30 5.46
CA VAL A 271 -18.56 -7.74 5.56
C VAL A 271 -19.47 -8.13 6.73
N VAL A 272 -19.64 -7.23 7.70
CA VAL A 272 -20.54 -7.43 8.85
C VAL A 272 -21.64 -6.38 8.83
N ASP A 273 -22.74 -6.67 9.52
CA ASP A 273 -23.77 -5.68 9.75
C ASP A 273 -23.29 -4.59 10.70
N ARG A 274 -23.80 -3.37 10.53
CA ARG A 274 -23.45 -2.23 11.39
C ARG A 274 -23.74 -2.49 12.86
N ALA A 275 -24.77 -3.26 13.19
CA ALA A 275 -25.09 -3.65 14.55
C ALA A 275 -23.94 -4.44 15.22
N THR A 276 -23.20 -5.24 14.46
CA THR A 276 -22.02 -5.98 14.96
C THR A 276 -20.90 -5.03 15.36
N VAL A 277 -20.65 -3.98 14.57
CA VAL A 277 -19.68 -2.94 14.93
C VAL A 277 -20.17 -2.13 16.13
N ALA A 278 -21.47 -1.78 16.15
CA ALA A 278 -22.10 -1.01 17.22
C ALA A 278 -22.04 -1.71 18.59
N ALA A 279 -22.01 -3.05 18.60
CA ALA A 279 -21.82 -3.84 19.81
C ALA A 279 -20.39 -3.69 20.40
N SER A 280 -19.42 -3.26 19.61
CA SER A 280 -18.03 -3.07 20.04
C SER A 280 -17.72 -1.60 20.37
N CYS A 281 -18.29 -0.67 19.61
CA CYS A 281 -18.12 0.77 19.83
C CYS A 281 -19.28 1.58 19.23
N SER A 282 -19.58 2.75 19.82
CA SER A 282 -20.62 3.65 19.28
C SER A 282 -20.04 4.55 18.19
N ILE A 283 -20.46 4.35 16.93
CA ILE A 283 -20.08 5.19 15.79
C ILE A 283 -21.34 5.77 15.14
N PRO A 284 -21.47 7.11 15.04
CA PRO A 284 -22.62 7.77 14.43
C PRO A 284 -22.69 7.52 12.92
N ALA A 285 -23.88 7.65 12.34
CA ALA A 285 -24.05 7.57 10.89
C ALA A 285 -23.44 8.80 10.24
N CYS A 286 -22.97 8.70 8.99
CA CYS A 286 -22.34 9.84 8.35
C CYS A 286 -23.31 10.99 8.09
N SER A 287 -24.62 10.72 8.05
CA SER A 287 -25.67 11.74 8.02
C SER A 287 -25.89 12.49 9.34
N GLU A 288 -25.38 11.95 10.46
CA GLU A 288 -25.57 12.49 11.80
C GLU A 288 -24.38 13.35 12.27
N VAL A 289 -23.29 13.35 11.50
CA VAL A 289 -22.06 14.07 11.83
C VAL A 289 -21.99 15.39 11.10
N GLY A 290 -21.71 16.47 11.84
CA GLY A 290 -21.55 17.82 11.26
C GLY A 290 -20.37 17.92 10.30
N VAL A 291 -20.50 18.79 9.30
CA VAL A 291 -19.48 18.96 8.24
C VAL A 291 -18.09 19.31 8.76
N ASP A 292 -18.00 20.03 9.88
CA ASP A 292 -16.72 20.40 10.50
C ASP A 292 -15.97 19.19 11.06
N VAL A 293 -16.70 18.23 11.64
CA VAL A 293 -16.13 16.98 12.14
C VAL A 293 -15.69 16.10 10.97
N LEU A 294 -16.45 16.10 9.88
CA LEU A 294 -16.08 15.39 8.65
C LEU A 294 -14.86 16.02 7.95
N ALA A 295 -14.63 17.31 8.10
CA ALA A 295 -13.45 17.99 7.56
C ALA A 295 -12.14 17.54 8.24
N GLY A 296 -12.22 17.00 9.46
CA GLY A 296 -11.09 16.36 10.15
C GLY A 296 -10.80 14.91 9.70
N ALA A 297 -11.61 14.35 8.80
CA ALA A 297 -11.36 13.01 8.26
C ALA A 297 -10.30 13.06 7.16
N HIS A 298 -9.32 12.16 7.23
CA HIS A 298 -8.21 12.06 6.29
C HIS A 298 -8.60 11.26 5.04
N LEU A 299 -9.51 10.29 5.18
CA LEU A 299 -9.94 9.40 4.09
C LEU A 299 -11.45 9.19 4.10
N THR A 300 -11.97 8.81 2.94
CA THR A 300 -13.35 8.37 2.75
C THR A 300 -13.36 7.06 2.00
N SER A 301 -14.13 6.09 2.45
CA SER A 301 -14.29 4.81 1.76
C SER A 301 -15.75 4.51 1.38
N GLY A 302 -15.91 3.56 0.45
CA GLY A 302 -17.19 3.08 -0.05
C GLY A 302 -17.06 1.75 -0.83
N ARG A 303 -18.15 1.30 -1.45
CA ARG A 303 -18.25 0.04 -2.21
C ARG A 303 -18.72 0.25 -3.65
#